data_AF-A0A1G8I0S3-F1
#
_entry.id   AF-A0A1G8I0S3-F1
#
_cell.length_a   1.000
_cell.length_b   1.000
_cell.length_c   1.000
_cell.angle_alpha   90.00
_cell.angle_beta   90.00
_cell.angle_gamma   90.00
#
_symmetry.space_group_name_H-M   'P 1'
#
loop_
_entity.id
_entity.type
_entity.pdbx_description
1 polymer ?
#
loop_
_entity_poly.entity_id
_entity_poly.type
_entity_poly.pdbx_seq_one_letter_code
_entity_poly.pdbx_strand_id
1 'polypeptide(L)'
;MNLCRRRDVSHRRGRKAWHPREQCPRGGALQPIGVVTNHDSLEAAVVIAKMAQDILQGRIDTSAFADNTGPVLRAKVRRIAQALDRRDYHHVAQEQLEFRLGTELTPLLGFAAHTFVRATGHPTSEGPLSNPVQNIAAIWSLFGGWHDFLDEVNARKVNPKRYDLEVQTRPKRVRLNPDNKFERWRRQFEQFGAIEMKRYRQHCRSAILAEQARSPTFTRSKIRDLPDGQKLTFFATHYDRQWLNKNLPRQTGKPALPSVVAREQRREARKRELVLRRYEDTIRHDPGRRITRAFLLSETGGESAYKRGMGTAELESLLDQCADDFETWSKRQIELVTSLARKVDEKSKWAARETYEGFSGNAFSDRLRRGKAWIEKNRD
;
A
#
# COMPACT_ATOMS: atom_id res chain seq x y z
N MET A 1 -9.37 20.58 14.75
CA MET A 1 -8.90 20.24 13.39
C MET A 1 -9.72 19.05 12.91
N ASN A 2 -10.17 19.05 11.64
CA ASN A 2 -11.06 18.00 11.10
C ASN A 2 -10.40 17.31 9.88
N LEU A 3 -10.59 15.99 9.72
CA LEU A 3 -10.07 15.16 8.63
C LEU A 3 -11.17 14.30 8.01
N CYS A 4 -10.99 13.93 6.76
CA CYS A 4 -11.70 12.76 6.24
C CYS A 4 -10.96 11.49 6.67
N ARG A 5 -11.43 10.83 7.74
CA ARG A 5 -10.80 9.61 8.30
C ARG A 5 -10.71 8.46 7.31
N ARG A 6 -11.60 8.40 6.32
CA ARG A 6 -11.63 7.30 5.37
C ARG A 6 -10.75 7.62 4.15
N ARG A 7 -9.52 7.09 4.11
CA ARG A 7 -8.72 6.96 2.87
C ARG A 7 -9.50 6.14 1.87
N ASP A 8 -10.22 6.80 0.97
CA ASP A 8 -10.76 6.12 -0.19
C ASP A 8 -9.78 6.21 -1.33
N VAL A 9 -9.64 5.07 -1.99
CA VAL A 9 -9.33 4.86 -3.40
C VAL A 9 -9.43 6.09 -4.34
N SER A 10 -10.34 7.05 -4.11
CA SER A 10 -10.43 8.31 -4.84
C SER A 10 -9.18 9.22 -4.70
N HIS A 11 -8.56 9.30 -3.52
CA HIS A 11 -7.27 10.01 -3.35
C HIS A 11 -6.10 9.30 -4.04
N ARG A 12 -6.17 7.97 -4.21
CA ARG A 12 -5.11 7.18 -4.85
C ARG A 12 -5.09 7.35 -6.38
N ARG A 13 -6.19 7.79 -6.98
CA ARG A 13 -6.33 7.98 -8.44
C ARG A 13 -6.35 9.45 -8.87
N GLY A 14 -6.43 10.40 -7.94
CA GLY A 14 -6.43 11.82 -8.24
C GLY A 14 -5.04 12.37 -8.50
N ARG A 15 -4.81 12.98 -9.68
CA ARG A 15 -3.52 13.63 -10.03
C ARG A 15 -3.15 14.80 -9.11
N LYS A 16 -4.11 15.40 -8.40
CA LYS A 16 -3.93 16.58 -7.53
C LYS A 16 -4.31 16.29 -6.07
N ALA A 17 -3.64 15.33 -5.44
CA ALA A 17 -3.94 14.88 -4.07
C ALA A 17 -3.39 15.81 -2.95
N TRP A 18 -2.92 17.00 -3.29
CA TRP A 18 -2.16 17.88 -2.39
C TRP A 18 -2.95 19.01 -1.73
N HIS A 19 -4.18 19.30 -2.18
CA HIS A 19 -4.95 20.40 -1.64
C HIS A 19 -5.85 19.99 -0.47
N PRO A 20 -5.76 20.66 0.70
CA PRO A 20 -6.81 20.59 1.70
C PRO A 20 -8.13 21.08 1.09
N ARG A 21 -9.25 20.56 1.60
CA ARG A 21 -10.62 20.91 1.16
C ARG A 21 -11.48 21.15 2.38
N GLU A 22 -12.50 22.00 2.25
CA GLU A 22 -13.47 22.29 3.31
C GLU A 22 -14.43 21.11 3.56
N GLN A 23 -14.63 20.26 2.55
CA GLN A 23 -15.46 19.06 2.62
C GLN A 23 -14.63 17.82 2.32
N CYS A 24 -15.02 16.66 2.86
CA CYS A 24 -14.40 15.41 2.46
C CYS A 24 -14.63 15.22 0.95
N PRO A 25 -13.64 14.71 0.17
CA PRO A 25 -13.85 14.43 -1.25
C PRO A 25 -14.92 13.38 -1.57
N ARG A 26 -15.58 12.80 -0.57
CA ARG A 26 -16.80 11.99 -0.70
C ARG A 26 -18.11 12.78 -0.49
N GLY A 27 -18.06 14.09 -0.27
CA GLY A 27 -19.22 14.95 0.00
C GLY A 27 -19.68 15.00 1.47
N GLY A 28 -19.02 14.28 2.38
CA GLY A 28 -19.35 14.30 3.81
C GLY A 28 -18.62 15.40 4.60
N ALA A 29 -19.14 15.71 5.79
CA ALA A 29 -18.47 16.60 6.75
C ALA A 29 -17.11 16.02 7.19
N LEU A 30 -16.13 16.90 7.39
CA LEU A 30 -14.84 16.52 7.98
C LEU A 30 -15.07 16.16 9.46
N GLN A 31 -14.49 15.05 9.92
CA GLN A 31 -14.62 14.62 11.31
C GLN A 31 -13.48 15.16 12.18
N PRO A 32 -13.72 15.48 13.46
CA PRO A 32 -12.65 15.89 14.38
C PRO A 32 -11.58 14.80 14.49
N ILE A 33 -10.33 15.24 14.48
CA ILE A 33 -9.14 14.36 14.51
C ILE A 33 -9.08 13.55 15.81
N GLY A 34 -9.41 14.22 16.92
CA GLY A 34 -9.36 13.74 18.30
C GLY A 34 -9.19 14.96 19.22
N VAL A 35 -9.16 14.72 20.53
CA VAL A 35 -8.81 15.75 21.52
C VAL A 35 -7.30 15.69 21.72
N VAL A 36 -6.65 16.84 21.70
CA VAL A 36 -5.23 17.02 22.02
C VAL A 36 -5.17 17.80 23.31
N THR A 37 -4.43 17.29 24.29
CA THR A 37 -4.29 17.86 25.63
C THR A 37 -2.90 18.39 25.89
N ASN A 38 -1.88 17.80 25.25
CA ASN A 38 -0.50 18.26 25.35
C ASN A 38 -0.32 19.62 24.64
N HIS A 39 0.33 20.56 25.33
CA HIS A 39 0.63 21.91 24.83
C HIS A 39 1.40 21.90 23.50
N ASP A 40 2.45 21.10 23.38
CA ASP A 40 3.29 21.04 22.17
C ASP A 40 2.49 20.50 20.98
N SER A 41 1.68 19.47 21.22
CA SER A 41 0.79 18.92 20.20
C SER A 41 -0.35 19.88 19.83
N LEU A 42 -0.83 20.72 20.77
CA LEU A 42 -1.81 21.77 20.49
C LEU A 42 -1.21 22.89 19.64
N GLU A 43 0.00 23.36 19.98
CA GLU A 43 0.72 24.38 19.19
C GLU A 43 0.96 23.88 17.77
N ALA A 44 1.48 22.66 17.63
CA ALA A 44 1.66 22.02 16.33
C ALA A 44 0.35 21.96 15.52
N ALA A 45 -0.76 21.58 16.16
CA ALA A 45 -2.05 21.52 15.51
C ALA A 45 -2.54 22.91 15.04
N VAL A 46 -2.32 23.96 15.83
CA VAL A 46 -2.65 25.34 15.45
C VAL A 46 -1.83 25.79 14.26
N VAL A 47 -0.52 25.55 14.26
CA VAL A 47 0.34 25.97 13.14
C VAL A 47 -0.01 25.22 11.86
N ILE A 48 -0.23 23.90 11.94
CA ILE A 48 -0.67 23.10 10.79
C ILE A 48 -2.01 23.60 10.25
N ALA A 49 -2.96 23.97 11.12
CA ALA A 49 -4.24 24.53 10.70
C ALA A 49 -4.06 25.87 9.99
N LYS A 50 -3.19 26.76 10.50
CA LYS A 50 -2.85 28.04 9.85
C LYS A 50 -2.21 27.82 8.48
N MET A 51 -1.27 26.89 8.38
CA MET A 51 -0.64 26.53 7.10
C MET A 51 -1.64 25.98 6.09
N ALA A 52 -2.61 25.17 6.54
CA ALA A 52 -3.69 24.68 5.69
C ALA A 52 -4.61 25.83 5.23
N GLN A 53 -4.90 26.79 6.11
CA GLN A 53 -5.68 27.98 5.77
C GLN A 53 -4.99 28.86 4.73
N ASP A 54 -3.67 29.04 4.81
CA ASP A 54 -2.91 29.79 3.80
C ASP A 54 -3.03 29.17 2.40
N ILE A 55 -3.09 27.84 2.30
CA ILE A 55 -3.37 27.16 1.02
C ILE A 55 -4.82 27.42 0.57
N LEU A 56 -5.80 27.27 1.46
CA LEU A 56 -7.22 27.45 1.13
C LEU A 56 -7.53 28.87 0.66
N GLN A 57 -6.84 29.86 1.24
CA GLN A 57 -6.95 31.28 0.87
C GLN A 57 -6.13 31.65 -0.37
N GLY A 58 -5.44 30.70 -0.99
CA GLY A 58 -4.65 30.94 -2.20
C GLY A 58 -3.37 31.75 -1.97
N ARG A 59 -2.91 31.90 -0.72
CA ARG A 59 -1.65 32.59 -0.40
C ARG A 59 -0.42 31.77 -0.79
N ILE A 60 -0.58 30.46 -0.88
CA ILE A 60 0.48 29.51 -1.24
C ILE A 60 0.14 28.86 -2.58
N ASP A 61 1.02 29.02 -3.57
CA ASP A 61 0.93 28.29 -4.82
C ASP A 61 1.42 26.85 -4.65
N THR A 62 0.48 25.92 -4.73
CA THR A 62 0.69 24.48 -4.60
C THR A 62 0.92 23.78 -5.94
N SER A 63 0.88 24.49 -7.07
CA SER A 63 0.95 23.93 -8.42
C SER A 63 2.16 23.01 -8.61
N ALA A 64 3.25 23.33 -7.92
CA ALA A 64 4.51 22.60 -7.95
C ALA A 64 4.66 21.50 -6.89
N PHE A 65 3.73 21.36 -5.94
CA PHE A 65 3.94 20.51 -4.77
C PHE A 65 3.87 19.03 -5.10
N ALA A 66 3.02 18.63 -6.07
CA ALA A 66 2.82 17.22 -6.41
C ALA A 66 4.14 16.53 -6.80
N ASP A 67 4.99 17.21 -7.58
CA ASP A 67 6.22 16.63 -8.12
C ASP A 67 7.47 16.95 -7.27
N ASN A 68 7.39 17.94 -6.39
CA ASN A 68 8.54 18.42 -5.62
C ASN A 68 8.56 17.98 -4.16
N THR A 69 7.40 17.79 -3.53
CA THR A 69 7.38 17.64 -2.07
C THR A 69 8.08 16.35 -1.61
N GLY A 70 7.81 15.21 -2.25
CA GLY A 70 8.47 13.96 -1.90
C GLY A 70 10.00 14.04 -1.98
N PRO A 71 10.56 14.47 -3.13
CA PRO A 71 12.00 14.71 -3.27
C PRO A 71 12.59 15.70 -2.26
N VAL A 72 11.92 16.84 -2.03
CA VAL A 72 12.38 17.89 -1.10
C VAL A 72 12.38 17.41 0.36
N LEU A 73 11.31 16.73 0.81
CA LEU A 73 11.24 16.13 2.14
C LEU A 73 12.35 15.09 2.33
N ARG A 74 12.54 14.21 1.34
CA ARG A 74 13.60 13.20 1.35
C ARG A 74 14.98 13.85 1.45
N ALA A 75 15.18 14.95 0.74
CA ALA A 75 16.44 15.67 0.75
C ALA A 75 16.76 16.23 2.14
N LYS A 76 15.79 16.90 2.77
CA LYS A 76 15.95 17.48 4.12
C LYS A 76 16.27 16.41 5.16
N VAL A 77 15.52 15.29 5.17
CA VAL A 77 15.76 14.17 6.09
C VAL A 77 17.17 13.61 5.94
N ARG A 78 17.65 13.46 4.71
CA ARG A 78 19.02 12.97 4.46
C ARG A 78 20.08 13.95 4.96
N ARG A 79 19.91 15.25 4.75
CA ARG A 79 20.84 16.26 5.28
C ARG A 79 20.88 16.24 6.82
N ILE A 80 19.72 16.12 7.47
CA ILE A 80 19.64 15.98 8.94
C ILE A 80 20.37 14.71 9.39
N ALA A 81 20.09 13.56 8.76
CA ALA A 81 20.72 12.31 9.13
C ALA A 81 22.24 12.30 8.91
N GLN A 82 22.72 12.94 7.84
CA GLN A 82 24.15 13.13 7.58
C GLN A 82 24.81 14.00 8.65
N ALA A 83 24.16 15.09 9.07
CA ALA A 83 24.65 15.95 10.15
C ALA A 83 24.73 15.20 11.50
N LEU A 84 23.83 14.23 11.72
CA LEU A 84 23.79 13.39 12.92
C LEU A 84 24.63 12.10 12.81
N ASP A 85 25.34 11.87 11.71
CA ASP A 85 26.02 10.60 11.34
C ASP A 85 25.15 9.34 11.52
N ARG A 86 23.84 9.45 11.25
CA ARG A 86 22.87 8.36 11.36
C ARG A 86 22.60 7.71 10.00
N ARG A 87 22.60 6.38 9.97
CA ARG A 87 22.32 5.59 8.75
C ARG A 87 20.84 5.29 8.53
N ASP A 88 20.05 5.30 9.59
CA ASP A 88 18.61 5.01 9.52
C ASP A 88 17.82 6.31 9.33
N TYR A 89 17.62 6.67 8.06
CA TYR A 89 16.86 7.85 7.67
C TYR A 89 15.39 7.79 8.11
N HIS A 90 14.82 6.59 8.24
CA HIS A 90 13.44 6.41 8.66
C HIS A 90 13.28 6.75 10.14
N HIS A 91 14.20 6.24 10.95
CA HIS A 91 14.25 6.54 12.37
C HIS A 91 14.47 8.05 12.61
N VAL A 92 15.40 8.68 11.88
CA VAL A 92 15.66 10.12 12.01
C VAL A 92 14.40 10.94 11.72
N ALA A 93 13.67 10.60 10.65
CA ALA A 93 12.46 11.33 10.33
C ALA A 93 11.32 11.09 11.30
N GLN A 94 11.18 9.86 11.81
CA GLN A 94 10.21 9.54 12.84
C GLN A 94 10.48 10.37 14.10
N GLU A 95 11.73 10.42 14.56
CA GLU A 95 12.13 11.26 15.70
C GLU A 95 11.82 12.74 15.45
N GLN A 96 12.13 13.28 14.26
CA GLN A 96 11.86 14.70 13.95
C GLN A 96 10.36 15.03 13.92
N LEU A 97 9.55 14.12 13.36
CA LEU A 97 8.10 14.26 13.36
C LEU A 97 7.52 14.15 14.77
N GLU A 98 7.92 13.15 15.54
CA GLU A 98 7.45 12.94 16.92
C GLU A 98 7.89 14.07 17.84
N PHE A 99 9.11 14.57 17.67
CA PHE A 99 9.63 15.71 18.43
C PHE A 99 8.83 16.99 18.19
N ARG A 100 8.45 17.27 16.92
CA ARG A 100 7.71 18.50 16.57
C ARG A 100 6.21 18.40 16.76
N LEU A 101 5.60 17.27 16.43
CA LEU A 101 4.15 17.07 16.53
C LEU A 101 3.74 16.65 17.94
N GLY A 102 4.66 16.10 18.73
CA GLY A 102 4.38 15.47 20.01
C GLY A 102 3.74 14.08 19.86
N THR A 103 3.66 13.39 20.99
CA THR A 103 3.22 11.97 21.05
C THR A 103 1.72 11.80 20.86
N GLU A 104 0.92 12.84 21.09
CA GLU A 104 -0.55 12.80 20.92
C GLU A 104 -0.97 13.09 19.47
N LEU A 105 -0.43 14.14 18.85
CA LEU A 105 -0.86 14.55 17.50
C LEU A 105 -0.37 13.58 16.41
N THR A 106 0.81 12.99 16.59
CA THR A 106 1.41 12.05 15.63
C THR A 106 0.48 10.88 15.25
N PRO A 107 -0.01 10.05 16.22
CA PRO A 107 -0.94 8.98 15.91
C PRO A 107 -2.31 9.48 15.43
N LEU A 108 -2.77 10.63 15.96
CA LEU A 108 -4.04 11.25 15.58
C LEU A 108 -4.07 11.69 14.11
N LEU A 109 -2.94 12.17 13.58
CA LEU A 109 -2.76 12.47 12.15
C LEU A 109 -2.59 11.21 11.29
N GLY A 110 -2.54 10.01 11.88
CA GLY A 110 -2.40 8.74 11.18
C GLY A 110 -0.98 8.44 10.71
N PHE A 111 0.03 8.99 11.39
CA PHE A 111 1.41 8.55 11.22
C PHE A 111 1.61 7.22 11.98
N ALA A 112 2.02 6.22 11.23
CA ALA A 112 2.37 4.87 11.65
C ALA A 112 3.65 4.48 10.90
N ALA A 113 4.31 3.39 11.29
CA ALA A 113 5.60 2.97 10.73
C ALA A 113 5.67 3.04 9.19
N HIS A 114 4.61 2.59 8.49
CA HIS A 114 4.55 2.61 7.02
C HIS A 114 4.27 4.00 6.42
N THR A 115 3.56 4.88 7.13
CA THR A 115 3.31 6.26 6.70
C THR A 115 4.50 7.18 6.92
N PHE A 116 5.37 6.91 7.91
CA PHE A 116 6.64 7.62 8.09
C PHE A 116 7.59 7.44 6.90
N VAL A 117 7.70 6.21 6.36
CA VAL A 117 8.48 5.93 5.14
C VAL A 117 7.98 6.75 3.95
N ARG A 118 6.66 6.98 3.86
CA ARG A 118 6.05 7.79 2.79
C ARG A 118 6.20 9.29 3.05
N ALA A 119 6.14 9.72 4.32
CA ALA A 119 6.32 11.10 4.76
C ALA A 119 7.72 11.63 4.47
N THR A 120 8.70 10.73 4.48
CA THR A 120 10.09 11.01 4.12
C THR A 120 10.36 10.95 2.62
N GLY A 121 9.29 10.81 1.83
CA GLY A 121 9.36 10.79 0.38
C GLY A 121 10.02 9.56 -0.21
N HIS A 122 10.29 8.48 0.54
CA HIS A 122 10.88 7.25 -0.02
C HIS A 122 9.92 6.55 -1.01
N PRO A 123 10.44 5.84 -2.03
CA PRO A 123 9.61 5.13 -2.98
C PRO A 123 9.02 3.90 -2.29
N THR A 124 7.69 3.86 -2.18
CA THR A 124 6.96 2.69 -1.68
C THR A 124 6.03 2.16 -2.76
N SER A 125 5.61 0.91 -2.65
CA SER A 125 4.62 0.31 -3.56
C SER A 125 3.28 1.05 -3.58
N GLU A 126 2.97 1.82 -2.54
CA GLU A 126 1.74 2.61 -2.40
C GLU A 126 1.88 4.06 -2.90
N GLY A 127 3.08 4.48 -3.32
CA GLY A 127 3.35 5.84 -3.79
C GLY A 127 3.52 6.89 -2.66
N PRO A 128 3.59 8.19 -3.01
CA PRO A 128 3.81 9.28 -2.05
C PRO A 128 2.62 9.48 -1.11
N LEU A 129 2.81 10.21 -0.01
CA LEU A 129 1.69 10.60 0.86
C LEU A 129 0.65 11.42 0.09
N SER A 130 -0.61 10.98 0.21
CA SER A 130 -1.75 11.57 -0.52
C SER A 130 -2.71 12.34 0.38
N ASN A 131 -2.47 12.36 1.70
CA ASN A 131 -3.27 13.12 2.65
C ASN A 131 -2.64 14.52 2.82
N PRO A 132 -3.33 15.60 2.40
CA PRO A 132 -2.80 16.96 2.50
C PRO A 132 -2.36 17.36 3.90
N VAL A 133 -3.09 16.95 4.95
CA VAL A 133 -2.74 17.34 6.33
C VAL A 133 -1.49 16.60 6.81
N GLN A 134 -1.31 15.32 6.44
CA GLN A 134 -0.06 14.60 6.74
C GLN A 134 1.13 15.23 6.01
N ASN A 135 0.90 15.70 4.79
CA ASN A 135 1.90 16.40 3.99
C ASN A 135 2.28 17.75 4.61
N ILE A 136 1.30 18.57 5.01
CA ILE A 136 1.53 19.85 5.71
C ILE A 136 2.27 19.62 7.02
N ALA A 137 1.86 18.61 7.81
CA ALA A 137 2.52 18.24 9.05
C ALA A 137 3.99 17.84 8.83
N ALA A 138 4.28 17.05 7.80
CA ALA A 138 5.64 16.64 7.45
C ALA A 138 6.51 17.81 6.97
N ILE A 139 5.93 18.75 6.22
CA ILE A 139 6.61 19.99 5.84
C ILE A 139 6.95 20.79 7.09
N TRP A 140 5.96 21.08 7.93
CA TRP A 140 6.16 21.87 9.13
C TRP A 140 7.19 21.24 10.08
N SER A 141 7.13 19.92 10.30
CA SER A 141 8.09 19.25 11.18
C SER A 141 9.53 19.33 10.67
N LEU A 142 9.75 19.32 9.35
CA LEU A 142 11.09 19.27 8.76
C LEU A 142 11.64 20.65 8.38
N PHE A 143 10.78 21.61 8.07
CA PHE A 143 11.13 22.94 7.56
C PHE A 143 10.64 24.09 8.44
N GLY A 144 9.85 23.83 9.49
CA GLY A 144 9.30 24.87 10.36
C GLY A 144 8.19 25.73 9.74
N GLY A 145 7.96 25.64 8.43
CA GLY A 145 6.89 26.39 7.75
C GLY A 145 7.01 26.40 6.24
N TRP A 146 6.22 27.27 5.60
CA TRP A 146 6.16 27.39 4.14
C TRP A 146 7.43 27.99 3.52
N HIS A 147 8.06 28.96 4.19
CA HIS A 147 9.18 29.72 3.63
C HIS A 147 10.36 28.82 3.25
N ASP A 148 10.97 28.16 4.25
CA ASP A 148 12.09 27.24 4.05
C ASP A 148 11.76 26.09 3.09
N PHE A 149 10.51 25.63 3.09
CA PHE A 149 10.07 24.59 2.16
C PHE A 149 10.01 25.09 0.72
N LEU A 150 9.43 26.26 0.50
CA LEU A 150 9.29 26.86 -0.83
C LEU A 150 10.64 27.22 -1.44
N ASP A 151 11.60 27.65 -0.63
CA ASP A 151 12.97 27.93 -1.08
C ASP A 151 13.64 26.67 -1.67
N GLU A 152 13.46 25.53 -1.01
CA GLU A 152 14.01 24.24 -1.48
C GLU A 152 13.24 23.71 -2.70
N VAL A 153 11.92 23.93 -2.76
CA VAL A 153 11.13 23.64 -3.97
C VAL A 153 11.63 24.48 -5.14
N ASN A 154 11.90 25.77 -4.94
CA ASN A 154 12.41 26.66 -5.97
C ASN A 154 13.84 26.29 -6.39
N ALA A 155 14.72 25.97 -5.44
CA ALA A 155 16.06 25.48 -5.73
C ALA A 155 16.03 24.20 -6.59
N ARG A 156 15.13 23.26 -6.27
CA ARG A 156 14.95 22.05 -7.07
C ARG A 156 14.36 22.33 -8.45
N LYS A 157 13.40 23.26 -8.58
CA LYS A 157 12.82 23.65 -9.88
C LYS A 157 13.89 24.16 -10.85
N VAL A 158 14.85 24.93 -10.37
CA VAL A 158 15.94 25.50 -11.20
C VAL A 158 16.82 24.41 -11.80
N ASN A 159 17.20 23.39 -11.03
CA ASN A 159 17.98 22.26 -11.54
C ASN A 159 17.69 20.95 -10.78
N PRO A 160 16.67 20.18 -11.23
CA PRO A 160 16.24 18.97 -10.51
C PRO A 160 17.33 17.90 -10.43
N LYS A 161 18.11 17.72 -11.51
CA LYS A 161 19.15 16.68 -11.58
C LYS A 161 20.26 16.96 -10.60
N ARG A 162 20.75 18.20 -10.55
CA ARG A 162 21.81 18.60 -9.63
C ARG A 162 21.35 18.49 -8.19
N TYR A 163 20.17 19.03 -7.88
CA TYR A 163 19.58 18.97 -6.54
C TYR A 163 19.43 17.52 -6.06
N ASP A 164 18.87 16.64 -6.89
CA ASP A 164 18.65 15.23 -6.52
C ASP A 164 19.99 14.47 -6.39
N LEU A 165 21.03 14.82 -7.15
CA LEU A 165 22.38 14.24 -7.08
C LEU A 165 23.15 14.66 -5.82
N GLU A 166 23.08 15.93 -5.43
CA GLU A 166 23.74 16.45 -4.22
C GLU A 166 23.25 15.73 -2.95
N VAL A 167 22.00 15.27 -2.97
CA VAL A 167 21.37 14.61 -1.83
C VAL A 167 21.30 13.09 -1.99
N GLN A 168 21.88 12.51 -3.04
CA GLN A 168 22.08 11.08 -3.11
C GLN A 168 23.15 10.65 -2.11
N THR A 169 22.84 9.60 -1.35
CA THR A 169 23.85 8.90 -0.56
C THR A 169 24.88 8.32 -1.53
N ARG A 170 26.07 8.92 -1.62
CA ARG A 170 27.18 8.29 -2.33
C ARG A 170 27.40 6.93 -1.69
N PRO A 171 27.31 5.81 -2.42
CA PRO A 171 27.57 4.51 -1.82
C PRO A 171 29.03 4.51 -1.33
N LYS A 172 29.24 4.54 -0.01
CA LYS A 172 30.60 4.48 0.61
C LYS A 172 31.37 3.24 0.14
N ARG A 173 30.66 2.21 -0.33
CA ARG A 173 31.21 1.08 -1.07
C ARG A 173 30.28 0.78 -2.25
N VAL A 174 30.75 1.01 -3.47
CA VAL A 174 30.26 0.20 -4.59
C VAL A 174 30.62 -1.22 -4.22
N ARG A 175 29.63 -2.03 -3.82
CA ARG A 175 29.84 -3.47 -3.81
C ARG A 175 30.13 -3.80 -5.27
N LEU A 176 31.41 -3.97 -5.63
CA LEU A 176 31.79 -4.78 -6.77
C LEU A 176 30.90 -6.01 -6.67
N ASN A 177 29.99 -6.21 -7.63
CA ASN A 177 29.07 -7.34 -7.63
C ASN A 177 29.93 -8.57 -7.30
N PRO A 178 29.80 -9.14 -6.08
CA PRO A 178 30.67 -10.23 -5.70
C PRO A 178 30.36 -11.34 -6.68
N ASP A 179 31.40 -11.81 -7.37
CA ASP A 179 31.34 -12.78 -8.45
C ASP A 179 30.33 -13.89 -8.12
N ASN A 180 29.10 -13.74 -8.64
CA ASN A 180 27.94 -14.47 -8.16
C ASN A 180 28.15 -15.93 -8.54
N LYS A 181 28.59 -16.74 -7.57
CA LYS A 181 28.94 -18.14 -7.79
C LYS A 181 27.81 -18.93 -8.47
N PHE A 182 26.54 -18.56 -8.24
CA PHE A 182 25.40 -19.19 -8.90
C PHE A 182 25.28 -18.81 -10.38
N GLU A 183 25.58 -17.56 -10.73
CA GLU A 183 25.68 -17.14 -12.14
C GLU A 183 26.87 -17.78 -12.84
N ARG A 184 28.03 -17.90 -12.16
CA ARG A 184 29.18 -18.63 -12.68
C ARG A 184 28.83 -20.08 -12.99
N TRP A 185 28.18 -20.79 -12.06
CA TRP A 185 27.75 -22.17 -12.30
C TRP A 185 26.71 -22.26 -13.40
N ARG A 186 25.75 -21.33 -13.47
CA ARG A 186 24.77 -21.27 -14.57
C ARG A 186 25.47 -21.15 -15.92
N ARG A 187 26.37 -20.16 -16.08
CA ARG A 187 27.15 -19.96 -17.31
C ARG A 187 27.99 -21.20 -17.64
N GLN A 188 28.63 -21.80 -16.63
CA GLN A 188 29.41 -23.02 -16.80
C GLN A 188 28.55 -24.18 -17.33
N PHE A 189 27.36 -24.40 -16.78
CA PHE A 189 26.47 -25.49 -17.22
C PHE A 189 25.81 -25.19 -18.57
N GLU A 190 25.58 -23.92 -18.91
CA GLU A 190 25.12 -23.51 -20.23
C GLU A 190 26.18 -23.74 -21.32
N GLN A 191 27.46 -23.69 -20.96
CA GLN A 191 28.58 -24.00 -21.85
C GLN A 191 28.83 -25.50 -22.03
N PHE A 192 28.24 -26.37 -21.19
CA PHE A 192 28.44 -27.81 -21.31
C PHE A 192 27.80 -28.37 -22.57
N GLY A 193 28.58 -29.14 -23.33
CA GLY A 193 28.05 -29.96 -24.40
C GLY A 193 27.13 -31.08 -23.87
N ALA A 194 26.36 -31.72 -24.76
CA ALA A 194 25.42 -32.79 -24.36
C ALA A 194 26.10 -33.96 -23.62
N ILE A 195 27.32 -34.30 -24.00
CA ILE A 195 28.12 -35.37 -23.38
C ILE A 195 28.57 -34.95 -21.95
N GLU A 196 29.06 -33.73 -21.81
CA GLU A 196 29.52 -33.18 -20.53
C GLU A 196 28.38 -33.02 -19.54
N MET A 197 27.23 -32.52 -20.01
CA MET A 197 26.00 -32.41 -19.23
C MET A 197 25.54 -33.79 -18.73
N LYS A 198 25.63 -34.84 -19.56
CA LYS A 198 25.29 -36.21 -19.17
C LYS A 198 26.27 -36.78 -18.13
N ARG A 199 27.59 -36.56 -18.32
CA ARG A 199 28.62 -36.97 -17.36
C ARG A 199 28.46 -36.27 -16.01
N TYR A 200 28.25 -34.95 -16.02
CA TYR A 200 28.07 -34.19 -14.79
C TYR A 200 26.78 -34.56 -14.06
N ARG A 201 25.70 -34.85 -14.80
CA ARG A 201 24.47 -35.40 -14.23
C ARG A 201 24.70 -36.74 -13.56
N GLN A 202 25.42 -37.66 -14.20
CA GLN A 202 25.78 -38.95 -13.60
C GLN A 202 26.61 -38.77 -12.34
N HIS A 203 27.64 -37.91 -12.38
CA HIS A 203 28.44 -37.58 -11.21
C HIS A 203 27.60 -37.05 -10.04
N CYS A 204 26.70 -36.09 -10.29
CA CYS A 204 25.82 -35.55 -9.27
C CYS A 204 24.93 -36.62 -8.64
N ARG A 205 24.34 -37.49 -9.48
CA ARG A 205 23.48 -38.58 -9.02
C ARG A 205 24.26 -39.59 -8.18
N SER A 206 25.43 -40.00 -8.65
CA SER A 206 26.28 -40.97 -7.95
C SER A 206 26.76 -40.44 -6.60
N ALA A 207 27.18 -39.17 -6.51
CA ALA A 207 27.60 -38.56 -5.24
C ALA A 207 26.45 -38.54 -4.21
N ILE A 208 25.25 -38.15 -4.64
CA ILE A 208 24.05 -38.09 -3.78
C ILE A 208 23.62 -39.50 -3.34
N LEU A 209 23.60 -40.48 -4.26
CA LEU A 209 23.19 -41.84 -3.96
C LEU A 209 24.20 -42.57 -3.07
N ALA A 210 25.50 -42.33 -3.26
CA ALA A 210 26.55 -42.90 -2.42
C ALA A 210 26.39 -42.46 -0.96
N GLU A 211 26.08 -41.18 -0.73
CA GLU A 211 25.83 -40.70 0.64
C GLU A 211 24.53 -41.23 1.22
N GLN A 212 23.48 -41.33 0.40
CA GLN A 212 22.22 -41.94 0.81
C GLN A 212 22.37 -43.41 1.20
N ALA A 213 23.24 -44.16 0.50
CA ALA A 213 23.55 -45.55 0.83
C ALA A 213 24.33 -45.66 2.16
N ARG A 214 25.22 -44.69 2.45
CA ARG A 214 25.98 -44.64 3.71
C ARG A 214 25.14 -44.19 4.91
N SER A 215 24.19 -43.28 4.69
CA SER A 215 23.33 -42.74 5.73
C SER A 215 21.86 -42.82 5.32
N PRO A 216 21.09 -43.81 5.83
CA PRO A 216 19.66 -43.93 5.55
C PRO A 216 18.82 -42.72 5.99
N THR A 217 19.36 -41.88 6.89
CA THR A 217 18.75 -40.61 7.34
C THR A 217 19.17 -39.41 6.48
N PHE A 218 19.80 -39.64 5.34
CA PHE A 218 20.20 -38.59 4.42
C PHE A 218 18.97 -37.92 3.82
N THR A 219 18.92 -36.59 3.91
CA THR A 219 17.79 -35.79 3.42
C THR A 219 18.28 -34.78 2.40
N ARG A 220 17.35 -34.25 1.59
CA ARG A 220 17.66 -33.26 0.56
C ARG A 220 18.41 -32.03 1.08
N SER A 221 18.20 -31.63 2.34
CA SER A 221 18.94 -30.51 2.95
C SER A 221 20.41 -30.83 3.17
N LYS A 222 20.75 -32.10 3.46
CA LYS A 222 22.10 -32.57 3.73
C LYS A 222 22.98 -32.68 2.48
N ILE A 223 22.41 -32.54 1.27
CA ILE A 223 23.20 -32.47 0.02
C ILE A 223 24.21 -31.31 0.08
N ARG A 224 23.89 -30.23 0.80
CA ARG A 224 24.77 -29.07 0.95
C ARG A 224 26.04 -29.37 1.75
N ASP A 225 26.02 -30.43 2.55
CA ASP A 225 27.11 -30.84 3.44
C ASP A 225 28.12 -31.75 2.72
N LEU A 226 27.81 -32.20 1.50
CA LEU A 226 28.73 -32.94 0.63
C LEU A 226 29.85 -32.04 0.09
N PRO A 227 30.98 -32.63 -0.34
CA PRO A 227 31.94 -31.95 -1.21
C PRO A 227 31.21 -31.38 -2.44
N ASP A 228 31.44 -30.10 -2.75
CA ASP A 228 30.69 -29.34 -3.77
C ASP A 228 29.16 -29.31 -3.58
N GLY A 229 28.67 -29.59 -2.37
CA GLY A 229 27.26 -29.78 -2.07
C GLY A 229 26.35 -28.62 -2.48
N GLN A 230 26.84 -27.38 -2.44
CA GLN A 230 26.10 -26.22 -2.94
C GLN A 230 25.91 -26.23 -4.46
N LYS A 231 26.94 -26.64 -5.21
CA LYS A 231 26.91 -26.77 -6.68
C LYS A 231 26.08 -27.98 -7.10
N LEU A 232 26.22 -29.11 -6.41
CA LEU A 232 25.38 -30.30 -6.58
C LEU A 232 23.89 -29.98 -6.32
N THR A 233 23.60 -29.28 -5.22
CA THR A 233 22.23 -28.86 -4.89
C THR A 233 21.66 -27.94 -5.98
N PHE A 234 22.45 -26.98 -6.47
CA PHE A 234 22.06 -26.08 -7.55
C PHE A 234 21.76 -26.87 -8.83
N PHE A 235 22.68 -27.73 -9.27
CA PHE A 235 22.51 -28.54 -10.48
C PHE A 235 21.28 -29.45 -10.38
N ALA A 236 21.16 -30.22 -9.30
CA ALA A 236 20.05 -31.16 -9.12
C ALA A 236 18.69 -30.44 -8.97
N THR A 237 18.67 -29.20 -8.47
CA THR A 237 17.43 -28.41 -8.36
C THR A 237 17.01 -27.76 -9.68
N HIS A 238 17.96 -27.30 -10.49
CA HIS A 238 17.68 -26.54 -11.71
C HIS A 238 17.72 -27.36 -13.00
N TYR A 239 18.54 -28.41 -13.07
CA TYR A 239 18.78 -29.20 -14.29
C TYR A 239 18.39 -30.68 -14.17
N ASP A 240 18.12 -31.20 -12.96
CA ASP A 240 17.74 -32.60 -12.73
C ASP A 240 16.63 -32.78 -11.67
N ARG A 241 15.69 -31.82 -11.66
CA ARG A 241 14.66 -31.69 -10.61
C ARG A 241 13.77 -32.91 -10.46
N GLN A 242 13.40 -33.54 -11.58
CA GLN A 242 12.51 -34.71 -11.59
C GLN A 242 13.17 -35.90 -10.88
N TRP A 243 14.44 -36.17 -11.19
CA TRP A 243 15.19 -37.23 -10.53
C TRP A 243 15.38 -36.93 -9.03
N LEU A 244 15.73 -35.69 -8.69
CA LEU A 244 15.93 -35.27 -7.30
C LEU A 244 14.64 -35.42 -6.47
N ASN A 245 13.48 -35.03 -7.01
CA ASN A 245 12.20 -35.17 -6.32
C ASN A 245 11.81 -36.64 -6.11
N LYS A 246 12.15 -37.53 -7.05
CA LYS A 246 11.84 -38.96 -6.96
C LYS A 246 12.68 -39.68 -5.89
N ASN A 247 13.98 -39.38 -5.82
CA ASN A 247 14.90 -40.11 -4.94
C ASN A 247 15.06 -39.48 -3.55
N LEU A 248 14.89 -38.16 -3.45
CA LEU A 248 14.94 -37.39 -2.20
C LEU A 248 13.76 -36.39 -2.17
N PRO A 249 12.53 -36.88 -1.92
CA PRO A 249 11.36 -36.01 -1.82
C PRO A 249 11.59 -34.97 -0.73
N ARG A 250 11.01 -33.78 -0.94
CA ARG A 250 11.01 -32.76 0.11
C ARG A 250 10.25 -33.34 1.30
N GLN A 251 10.91 -33.45 2.45
CA GLN A 251 10.18 -33.62 3.69
C GLN A 251 9.25 -32.41 3.80
N THR A 252 7.94 -32.66 3.78
CA THR A 252 6.94 -31.66 4.11
C THR A 252 7.37 -31.03 5.43
N GLY A 253 7.42 -29.69 5.45
CA GLY A 253 7.98 -28.95 6.57
C GLY A 253 7.38 -29.45 7.89
N LYS A 254 8.18 -29.40 8.96
CA LYS A 254 7.69 -29.71 10.31
C LYS A 254 6.33 -29.05 10.51
N PRO A 255 5.33 -29.76 11.08
CA PRO A 255 4.03 -29.16 11.34
C PRO A 255 4.24 -27.83 12.06
N ALA A 256 3.53 -26.80 11.60
CA ALA A 256 3.62 -25.48 12.19
C ALA A 256 3.35 -25.60 13.70
N LEU A 257 4.15 -24.92 14.51
CA LEU A 257 3.95 -24.91 15.96
C LEU A 257 2.49 -24.49 16.26
N PRO A 258 1.83 -25.06 17.29
CA PRO A 258 0.46 -24.69 17.64
C PRO A 258 0.25 -23.19 17.82
N SER A 259 1.28 -22.48 18.31
CA SER A 259 1.28 -21.01 18.46
C SER A 259 1.19 -20.27 17.12
N VAL A 260 1.80 -20.81 16.06
CA VAL A 260 1.75 -20.24 14.70
C VAL A 260 0.37 -20.48 14.11
N VAL A 261 -0.18 -21.68 14.26
CA VAL A 261 -1.55 -22.03 13.81
C VAL A 261 -2.59 -21.13 14.48
N ALA A 262 -2.51 -20.97 15.80
CA ALA A 262 -3.42 -20.10 16.56
C ALA A 262 -3.30 -18.63 16.14
N ARG A 263 -2.08 -18.15 15.87
CA ARG A 263 -1.85 -16.78 15.39
C ARG A 263 -2.46 -16.55 14.00
N GLU A 264 -2.35 -17.53 13.12
CA GLU A 264 -2.93 -17.47 11.77
C GLU A 264 -4.46 -17.49 11.83
N GLN A 265 -5.05 -18.37 12.64
CA GLN A 265 -6.50 -18.41 12.89
C GLN A 265 -7.03 -17.07 13.43
N ARG A 266 -6.34 -16.45 14.41
CA ARG A 266 -6.71 -15.12 14.92
C ARG A 266 -6.63 -14.04 13.84
N ARG A 267 -5.63 -14.11 12.97
CA ARG A 267 -5.46 -13.16 11.86
C ARG A 267 -6.59 -13.31 10.84
N GLU A 268 -6.97 -14.54 10.51
CA GLU A 268 -8.09 -14.83 9.61
C GLU A 268 -9.44 -14.41 10.22
N ALA A 269 -9.67 -14.66 11.51
CA ALA A 269 -10.86 -14.19 12.21
C ALA A 269 -11.01 -12.66 12.15
N ARG A 270 -9.93 -11.92 12.43
CA ARG A 270 -9.92 -10.45 12.32
C ARG A 270 -10.18 -9.95 10.90
N LYS A 271 -9.67 -10.64 9.87
CA LYS A 271 -9.96 -10.28 8.47
C LYS A 271 -11.45 -10.40 8.16
N ARG A 272 -12.09 -11.49 8.60
CA ARG A 272 -13.53 -11.72 8.38
C ARG A 272 -14.38 -10.68 9.09
N GLU A 273 -14.06 -10.39 10.35
CA GLU A 273 -14.73 -9.34 11.13
C GLU A 273 -14.63 -7.97 10.44
N LEU A 274 -13.45 -7.64 9.90
CA LEU A 274 -13.24 -6.40 9.16
C LEU A 274 -14.09 -6.34 7.88
N VAL A 275 -14.21 -7.44 7.14
CA VAL A 275 -15.05 -7.52 5.93
C VAL A 275 -16.52 -7.23 6.27
N LEU A 276 -17.07 -7.90 7.29
CA LEU A 276 -18.45 -7.71 7.73
C LEU A 276 -18.71 -6.26 8.17
N ARG A 277 -17.88 -5.76 9.08
CA ARG A 277 -18.01 -4.39 9.60
C ARG A 277 -18.00 -3.36 8.47
N ARG A 278 -17.14 -3.54 7.46
CA ARG A 278 -17.07 -2.61 6.32
C ARG A 278 -18.27 -2.70 5.39
N TYR A 279 -18.77 -3.91 5.17
CA TYR A 279 -19.98 -4.11 4.41
C TYR A 279 -21.13 -3.35 5.09
N GLU A 280 -21.37 -3.61 6.38
CA GLU A 280 -22.41 -2.95 7.18
C GLU A 280 -22.25 -1.41 7.20
N ASP A 281 -21.03 -0.94 7.48
CA ASP A 281 -20.71 0.50 7.50
C ASP A 281 -20.95 1.18 6.15
N THR A 282 -20.77 0.45 5.04
CA THR A 282 -20.99 0.99 3.69
C THR A 282 -22.47 1.04 3.37
N ILE A 283 -23.21 -0.03 3.65
CA ILE A 283 -24.66 -0.04 3.47
C ILE A 283 -25.33 1.06 4.30
N ARG A 284 -24.87 1.29 5.54
CA ARG A 284 -25.46 2.28 6.44
C ARG A 284 -25.10 3.73 6.09
N HIS A 285 -23.84 4.00 5.76
CA HIS A 285 -23.34 5.38 5.67
C HIS A 285 -23.00 5.85 4.26
N ASP A 286 -22.80 4.94 3.31
CA ASP A 286 -22.46 5.27 1.92
C ASP A 286 -23.13 4.27 0.93
N PRO A 287 -24.47 4.19 0.92
CA PRO A 287 -25.19 3.22 0.09
C PRO A 287 -24.96 3.45 -1.42
N GLY A 288 -24.49 4.64 -1.79
CA GLY A 288 -24.10 5.04 -3.15
C GLY A 288 -22.88 4.32 -3.70
N ARG A 289 -22.01 3.81 -2.82
CA ARG A 289 -20.74 3.18 -3.20
C ARG A 289 -20.92 1.77 -3.72
N ARG A 290 -20.13 1.40 -4.72
CA ARG A 290 -19.95 -0.01 -5.12
C ARG A 290 -18.99 -0.72 -4.17
N ILE A 291 -19.47 -1.79 -3.53
CA ILE A 291 -18.72 -2.65 -2.64
C ILE A 291 -18.00 -3.67 -3.50
N THR A 292 -16.67 -3.60 -3.56
CA THR A 292 -15.85 -4.57 -4.30
C THR A 292 -15.05 -5.42 -3.33
N ARG A 293 -14.65 -6.61 -3.77
CA ARG A 293 -13.76 -7.50 -2.97
C ARG A 293 -12.48 -6.79 -2.52
N ALA A 294 -11.87 -6.00 -3.41
CA ALA A 294 -10.70 -5.20 -3.09
C ALA A 294 -10.98 -4.13 -2.01
N PHE A 295 -12.17 -3.52 -2.03
CA PHE A 295 -12.58 -2.56 -1.00
C PHE A 295 -12.80 -3.23 0.35
N LEU A 296 -13.46 -4.40 0.39
CA LEU A 296 -13.67 -5.15 1.62
C LEU A 296 -12.34 -5.57 2.26
N LEU A 297 -11.32 -5.85 1.44
CA LEU A 297 -9.98 -6.28 1.86
C LEU A 297 -8.95 -5.16 2.02
N SER A 298 -9.30 -3.88 1.87
CA SER A 298 -8.31 -2.81 2.10
C SER A 298 -7.70 -2.89 3.52
N GLU A 299 -6.48 -2.46 3.75
CA GLU A 299 -5.80 -2.46 5.06
C GLU A 299 -5.49 -3.84 5.67
N THR A 300 -5.85 -4.95 5.00
CA THR A 300 -5.48 -6.32 5.44
C THR A 300 -4.04 -6.72 5.05
N GLY A 301 -3.37 -5.88 4.25
CA GLY A 301 -2.06 -6.14 3.65
C GLY A 301 -2.17 -7.15 2.49
N GLY A 302 -2.16 -6.65 1.25
CA GLY A 302 -2.34 -7.48 0.03
C GLY A 302 -3.40 -6.99 -0.95
N GLU A 303 -3.86 -5.75 -0.82
CA GLU A 303 -5.01 -5.17 -1.56
C GLU A 303 -4.90 -5.28 -3.09
N SER A 304 -3.68 -5.28 -3.64
CA SER A 304 -3.41 -5.42 -5.07
C SER A 304 -3.02 -6.85 -5.49
N ALA A 305 -2.80 -7.75 -4.53
CA ALA A 305 -2.26 -9.09 -4.74
C ALA A 305 -3.25 -10.21 -4.42
N TYR A 306 -4.41 -9.90 -3.83
CA TYR A 306 -5.41 -10.91 -3.51
C TYR A 306 -6.06 -11.46 -4.79
N LYS A 307 -5.61 -12.63 -5.23
CA LYS A 307 -6.24 -13.40 -6.29
C LYS A 307 -7.30 -14.31 -5.66
N ARG A 308 -8.43 -14.48 -6.35
CA ARG A 308 -9.50 -15.41 -5.95
C ARG A 308 -8.90 -16.79 -5.66
N GLY A 309 -9.26 -17.39 -4.52
CA GLY A 309 -8.78 -18.71 -4.12
C GLY A 309 -7.45 -18.72 -3.36
N MET A 310 -6.90 -17.55 -3.01
CA MET A 310 -5.73 -17.46 -2.12
C MET A 310 -6.10 -17.31 -0.63
N GLY A 311 -7.37 -17.11 -0.29
CA GLY A 311 -7.86 -17.09 1.09
C GLY A 311 -8.47 -18.40 1.56
N THR A 312 -8.90 -18.41 2.82
CA THR A 312 -9.70 -19.51 3.38
C THR A 312 -11.07 -19.60 2.72
N ALA A 313 -11.65 -20.80 2.66
CA ALA A 313 -12.98 -21.01 2.06
C ALA A 313 -14.06 -20.13 2.72
N GLU A 314 -13.97 -19.93 4.04
CA GLU A 314 -14.88 -19.09 4.81
C GLU A 314 -14.76 -17.60 4.41
N LEU A 315 -13.54 -17.09 4.24
CA LEU A 315 -13.31 -15.71 3.79
C LEU A 315 -13.78 -15.51 2.35
N GLU A 316 -13.54 -16.47 1.47
CA GLU A 316 -13.99 -16.43 0.08
C GLU A 316 -15.52 -16.38 -0.02
N SER A 317 -16.21 -17.22 0.76
CA SER A 317 -17.68 -17.23 0.88
C SER A 317 -18.21 -15.89 1.37
N LEU A 318 -17.61 -15.34 2.43
CA LEU A 318 -17.98 -14.04 2.98
C LEU A 318 -17.80 -12.90 1.97
N LEU A 319 -16.70 -12.92 1.21
CA LEU A 319 -16.44 -11.92 0.17
C LEU A 319 -17.42 -12.04 -1.00
N ASP A 320 -17.81 -13.26 -1.39
CA ASP A 320 -18.82 -13.47 -2.43
C ASP A 320 -20.22 -13.02 -1.97
N GLN A 321 -20.53 -13.12 -0.67
CA GLN A 321 -21.78 -12.59 -0.11
C GLN A 321 -21.79 -11.06 0.01
N CYS A 322 -20.68 -10.45 0.43
CA CYS A 322 -20.63 -9.02 0.73
C CYS A 322 -20.25 -8.13 -0.48
N ALA A 323 -19.59 -8.67 -1.51
CA ALA A 323 -19.18 -7.89 -2.66
C ALA A 323 -20.32 -7.77 -3.68
N ASP A 324 -20.50 -6.57 -4.23
CA ASP A 324 -21.52 -6.34 -5.24
C ASP A 324 -21.11 -6.94 -6.60
N ASP A 325 -22.03 -7.70 -7.18
CA ASP A 325 -22.13 -7.83 -8.63
C ASP A 325 -22.82 -6.59 -9.24
N PHE A 326 -23.06 -6.61 -10.56
CA PHE A 326 -23.72 -5.48 -11.22
C PHE A 326 -25.19 -5.34 -10.79
N GLU A 327 -25.89 -6.45 -10.57
CA GLU A 327 -27.34 -6.46 -10.28
C GLU A 327 -27.66 -5.99 -8.86
N THR A 328 -26.90 -6.47 -7.87
CA THR A 328 -27.01 -6.06 -6.47
C THR A 328 -26.67 -4.58 -6.32
N TRP A 329 -25.61 -4.11 -6.97
CA TRP A 329 -25.25 -2.69 -6.99
C TRP A 329 -26.32 -1.83 -7.68
N SER A 330 -26.82 -2.26 -8.85
CA SER A 330 -27.82 -1.50 -9.61
C SER A 330 -29.12 -1.37 -8.83
N LYS A 331 -29.64 -2.46 -8.25
CA LYS A 331 -30.83 -2.44 -7.38
C LYS A 331 -30.69 -1.44 -6.23
N ARG A 332 -29.55 -1.45 -5.52
CA ARG A 332 -29.29 -0.52 -4.42
C ARG A 332 -29.21 0.94 -4.90
N GLN A 333 -28.63 1.20 -6.06
CA GLN A 333 -28.60 2.55 -6.63
C GLN A 333 -29.99 3.05 -7.04
N ILE A 334 -30.81 2.19 -7.64
CA ILE A 334 -32.18 2.55 -8.02
C ILE A 334 -33.00 2.90 -6.79
N GLU A 335 -32.93 2.08 -5.73
CA GLU A 335 -33.64 2.33 -4.47
C GLU A 335 -33.17 3.63 -3.80
N LEU A 336 -31.86 3.88 -3.77
CA LEU A 336 -31.31 5.12 -3.22
C LEU A 336 -31.79 6.36 -4.01
N VAL A 337 -31.73 6.33 -5.34
CA VAL A 337 -32.10 7.50 -6.14
C VAL A 337 -33.62 7.71 -6.15
N THR A 338 -34.42 6.65 -6.24
CA THR A 338 -35.88 6.77 -6.20
C THR A 338 -36.38 7.26 -4.84
N SER A 339 -35.83 6.75 -3.73
CA SER A 339 -36.18 7.23 -2.38
C SER A 339 -35.81 8.71 -2.16
N LEU A 340 -34.67 9.16 -2.69
CA LEU A 340 -34.29 10.57 -2.65
C LEU A 340 -35.18 11.44 -3.55
N ALA A 341 -35.53 10.97 -4.75
CA ALA A 341 -36.42 11.69 -5.66
C ALA A 341 -37.84 11.81 -5.08
N ARG A 342 -38.37 10.76 -4.43
CA ARG A 342 -39.67 10.81 -3.74
C ARG A 342 -39.75 11.87 -2.65
N LYS A 343 -38.63 12.14 -1.97
CA LYS A 343 -38.55 13.21 -0.94
C LYS A 343 -38.61 14.61 -1.55
N VAL A 344 -38.25 14.76 -2.83
CA VAL A 344 -38.27 16.03 -3.56
C VAL A 344 -39.61 16.22 -4.26
N ASP A 345 -40.01 15.26 -5.09
CA ASP A 345 -41.32 15.21 -5.74
C ASP A 345 -41.70 13.74 -6.01
N GLU A 346 -42.76 13.30 -5.35
CA GLU A 346 -43.28 11.93 -5.43
C GLU A 346 -43.74 11.55 -6.84
N LYS A 347 -44.22 12.52 -7.63
CA LYS A 347 -44.76 12.30 -8.99
C LYS A 347 -43.69 12.38 -10.08
N SER A 348 -42.47 12.76 -9.73
CA SER A 348 -41.36 12.86 -10.67
C SER A 348 -41.07 11.50 -11.30
N LYS A 349 -40.77 11.49 -12.61
CA LYS A 349 -40.29 10.27 -13.28
C LYS A 349 -39.06 9.68 -12.59
N TRP A 350 -38.25 10.49 -11.90
CA TRP A 350 -37.05 10.01 -11.21
C TRP A 350 -37.34 9.26 -9.90
N ALA A 351 -38.56 9.38 -9.37
CA ALA A 351 -39.09 8.64 -8.23
C ALA A 351 -39.63 7.24 -8.60
N ALA A 352 -39.89 7.02 -9.90
CA ALA A 352 -40.35 5.76 -10.46
C ALA A 352 -39.17 4.80 -10.69
N ARG A 353 -39.34 3.52 -10.33
CA ARG A 353 -38.29 2.49 -10.45
C ARG A 353 -38.01 2.14 -11.91
N GLU A 354 -39.08 2.07 -12.68
CA GLU A 354 -39.16 1.73 -14.10
C GLU A 354 -38.30 2.66 -14.96
N THR A 355 -38.07 3.90 -14.49
CA THR A 355 -37.20 4.89 -15.12
C THR A 355 -35.75 4.44 -15.27
N TYR A 356 -35.33 3.47 -14.46
CA TYR A 356 -33.97 2.95 -14.41
C TYR A 356 -33.86 1.47 -14.85
N GLU A 357 -34.99 0.78 -15.03
CA GLU A 357 -35.03 -0.63 -15.43
C GLU A 357 -34.77 -0.78 -16.94
N GLY A 358 -34.28 -1.95 -17.35
CA GLY A 358 -33.94 -2.25 -18.76
C GLY A 358 -32.64 -1.63 -19.28
N PHE A 359 -31.96 -0.79 -18.48
CA PHE A 359 -30.65 -0.22 -18.85
C PHE A 359 -29.50 -1.02 -18.25
N SER A 360 -28.41 -1.18 -19.01
CA SER A 360 -27.17 -1.81 -18.56
C SER A 360 -25.96 -0.90 -18.79
N GLY A 361 -24.88 -1.14 -18.04
CA GLY A 361 -23.58 -0.49 -18.22
C GLY A 361 -23.62 1.05 -18.21
N ASN A 362 -23.14 1.65 -19.30
CA ASN A 362 -23.03 3.11 -19.43
C ASN A 362 -24.39 3.80 -19.46
N ALA A 363 -25.39 3.20 -20.11
CA ALA A 363 -26.73 3.78 -20.22
C ALA A 363 -27.39 3.88 -18.83
N PHE A 364 -27.22 2.85 -17.99
CA PHE A 364 -27.68 2.86 -16.60
C PHE A 364 -26.96 3.95 -15.78
N SER A 365 -25.63 4.04 -15.93
CA SER A 365 -24.82 5.04 -15.23
C SER A 365 -25.20 6.48 -15.60
N ASP A 366 -25.44 6.75 -16.88
CA ASP A 366 -25.91 8.04 -17.37
C ASP A 366 -27.30 8.38 -16.85
N ARG A 367 -28.20 7.38 -16.76
CA ARG A 367 -29.55 7.55 -16.21
C ARG A 367 -29.51 7.91 -14.72
N LEU A 368 -28.71 7.20 -13.93
CA LEU A 368 -28.48 7.52 -12.52
C LEU A 368 -27.90 8.92 -12.34
N ARG A 369 -26.93 9.32 -13.17
CA ARG A 369 -26.34 10.67 -13.12
C ARG A 369 -27.38 11.75 -13.37
N ARG A 370 -28.26 11.58 -14.36
CA ARG A 370 -29.34 12.54 -14.66
C ARG A 370 -30.35 12.62 -13.51
N GLY A 371 -30.71 11.49 -12.90
CA GLY A 371 -31.58 11.45 -11.72
C GLY A 371 -30.97 12.21 -10.53
N LYS A 372 -29.70 11.93 -10.21
CA LYS A 372 -28.98 12.63 -9.12
C LYS A 372 -28.86 14.14 -9.38
N ALA A 373 -28.51 14.56 -10.60
CA ALA A 373 -28.43 15.97 -10.97
C ALA A 373 -29.80 16.67 -10.90
N TRP A 374 -30.88 15.98 -11.27
CA TRP A 374 -32.23 16.51 -11.11
C TRP A 374 -32.61 16.66 -9.63
N ILE A 375 -32.30 15.65 -8.79
CA ILE A 375 -32.53 15.74 -7.34
C ILE A 375 -31.79 16.95 -6.78
N GLU A 376 -30.50 17.10 -7.07
CA GLU A 376 -29.70 18.24 -6.59
C GLU A 376 -30.28 19.60 -7.01
N LYS A 377 -30.79 19.71 -8.24
CA LYS A 377 -31.38 20.95 -8.76
C LYS A 377 -32.72 21.32 -8.12
N ASN A 378 -33.50 20.34 -7.67
CA ASN A 378 -34.86 20.55 -7.14
C ASN A 378 -34.93 20.32 -5.64
N ARG A 379 -33.77 20.19 -4.97
CA ARG A 379 -33.67 20.03 -3.53
C ARG A 379 -33.60 21.42 -2.89
N ASP A 380 -34.68 22.18 -3.09
CA ASP A 380 -35.08 23.42 -2.44
C ASP A 380 -36.63 23.47 -2.49
#